data_AF-A0A967DF12-F1
#
_entry.id   AF-A0A967DF12-F1
#
_cell.length_a   1.000
_cell.length_b   1.000
_cell.length_c   1.000
_cell.angle_alpha   90.00
_cell.angle_beta   90.00
_cell.angle_gamma   90.00
#
_symmetry.space_group_name_H-M   'P 1'
#
loop_
_entity.id
_entity.type
_entity.pdbx_description
1 polymer ?
#
loop_
_entity_poly.entity_id
_entity_poly.type
_entity_poly.pdbx_seq_one_letter_code
_entity_poly.pdbx_strand_id
1 'polypeptide(L)'
;ADSKSTFVSRGDKSGTHAAELRYWKGADIAVSANLPWYKETGSGMGPALNTASGMNGYILSDRATWLTFKNRGDLAILVQSDPKLFNQYGVMLVSSAKHPNVKKAEGQAFVDWITSKEGQDTIASYKVGGEQLFFPNAKK
;
A
#
# COMPACT_ATOMS: atom_id res chain seq x y z
N ALA A 1 15.07 15.24 -2.14
CA ALA A 1 14.92 16.50 -1.40
C ALA A 1 15.73 17.62 -2.06
N ASP A 2 16.93 17.32 -2.54
CA ASP A 2 17.87 18.29 -3.12
C ASP A 2 17.31 19.08 -4.31
N SER A 3 16.60 18.40 -5.23
CA SER A 3 15.92 19.05 -6.36
C SER A 3 14.68 19.86 -5.96
N LYS A 4 14.19 19.70 -4.72
CA LYS A 4 12.91 20.26 -4.23
C LYS A 4 11.73 19.98 -5.18
N SER A 5 11.76 18.86 -5.89
CA SER A 5 10.64 18.39 -6.72
C SER A 5 9.41 18.13 -5.84
N THR A 6 8.23 18.53 -6.31
CA THR A 6 6.98 18.37 -5.57
C THR A 6 6.72 16.90 -5.24
N PHE A 7 6.53 16.61 -3.96
CA PHE A 7 6.06 15.33 -3.46
C PHE A 7 4.71 15.56 -2.78
N VAL A 8 3.70 14.82 -3.22
CA VAL A 8 2.35 14.85 -2.66
C VAL A 8 2.20 13.72 -1.66
N SER A 9 2.01 14.07 -0.40
CA SER A 9 1.68 13.16 0.68
C SER A 9 0.17 13.08 0.88
N ARG A 10 -0.30 11.91 1.28
CA ARG A 10 -1.70 11.76 1.70
C ARG A 10 -2.01 12.55 2.96
N GLY A 11 -1.06 12.65 3.91
CA GLY A 11 -1.25 13.42 5.15
C GLY A 11 -2.45 12.99 6.01
N ASP A 12 -2.98 11.77 5.81
CA ASP A 12 -4.30 11.37 6.31
C ASP A 12 -4.24 10.34 7.45
N LYS A 13 -3.03 10.02 7.94
CA LYS A 13 -2.75 8.97 8.95
C LYS A 13 -3.11 7.54 8.53
N SER A 14 -3.27 7.27 7.23
CA SER A 14 -3.42 5.90 6.72
C SER A 14 -2.14 5.07 6.82
N GLY A 15 -2.27 3.77 6.54
CA GLY A 15 -1.13 2.88 6.36
C GLY A 15 -0.16 3.36 5.27
N THR A 16 -0.65 3.92 4.15
CA THR A 16 0.22 4.45 3.10
C THR A 16 0.99 5.68 3.56
N HIS A 17 0.35 6.59 4.29
CA HIS A 17 1.04 7.73 4.90
C HIS A 17 2.10 7.27 5.91
N ALA A 18 1.79 6.28 6.75
CA ALA A 18 2.76 5.71 7.69
C ALA A 18 3.94 5.03 6.97
N ALA A 19 3.70 4.35 5.83
CA ALA A 19 4.76 3.76 5.01
C ALA A 19 5.66 4.85 4.40
N GLU A 20 5.06 5.89 3.82
CA GLU A 20 5.76 7.04 3.26
C GLU A 20 6.71 7.70 4.27
N LEU A 21 6.21 8.05 5.47
CA LEU A 21 7.00 8.66 6.53
C LEU A 21 8.16 7.75 6.99
N ARG A 22 7.96 6.43 6.98
CA ARG A 22 9.02 5.45 7.28
C ARG A 22 10.14 5.50 6.25
N TYR A 23 9.81 5.69 4.96
CA TYR A 23 10.82 5.81 3.91
C TYR A 23 11.59 7.10 4.01
N TRP A 24 10.92 8.23 4.28
CA TRP A 24 11.61 9.50 4.55
C TRP A 24 12.56 9.40 5.72
N LYS A 25 12.11 8.83 6.83
CA LYS A 25 12.96 8.57 8.00
C LYS A 25 14.14 7.65 7.68
N GLY A 26 13.92 6.58 6.89
CA GLY A 26 14.97 5.66 6.47
C GLY A 26 16.01 6.30 5.54
N ALA A 27 15.67 7.41 4.89
CA ALA A 27 16.57 8.24 4.09
C ALA A 27 17.19 9.41 4.88
N ASP A 28 16.94 9.49 6.19
CA ASP A 28 17.37 10.59 7.07
C ASP A 28 16.87 11.97 6.62
N ILE A 29 15.65 12.01 6.06
CA ILE A 29 14.99 13.23 5.60
C ILE A 29 13.79 13.52 6.51
N ALA A 30 13.83 14.64 7.22
CA ALA A 30 12.69 15.14 7.97
C ALA A 30 11.72 15.87 7.03
N VAL A 31 10.52 15.34 6.86
CA VAL A 31 9.43 15.97 6.09
C VAL A 31 8.43 16.66 7.00
N SER A 32 7.86 17.77 6.52
CA SER A 32 6.75 18.47 7.18
C SER A 32 5.98 19.32 6.16
N ALA A 33 4.73 19.64 6.45
CA ALA A 33 3.90 20.52 5.63
C ALA A 33 4.49 21.93 5.41
N ASN A 34 5.46 22.35 6.22
CA ASN A 34 6.16 23.63 6.06
C ASN A 34 7.20 23.61 4.92
N LEU A 35 7.58 22.43 4.43
CA LEU A 35 8.53 22.33 3.32
C LEU A 35 7.82 22.65 2.00
N PRO A 36 8.31 23.62 1.19
CA PRO A 36 7.61 24.04 -0.03
C PRO A 36 7.37 22.92 -1.04
N TRP A 37 8.21 21.89 -1.06
CA TRP A 37 8.14 20.76 -1.98
C TRP A 37 7.30 19.59 -1.44
N TYR A 38 6.89 19.60 -0.18
CA TYR A 38 6.13 18.52 0.45
C TYR A 38 4.67 18.96 0.67
N LYS A 39 3.73 18.32 -0.01
CA LYS A 39 2.32 18.74 -0.06
C LYS A 39 1.43 17.70 0.56
N GLU A 40 0.95 17.95 1.77
CA GLU A 40 -0.05 17.11 2.41
C GLU A 40 -1.45 17.45 1.91
N THR A 41 -2.20 16.44 1.48
CA THR A 41 -3.58 16.63 0.98
C THR A 41 -4.65 16.37 2.05
N GLY A 42 -4.32 15.66 3.13
CA GLY A 42 -5.27 15.21 4.15
C GLY A 42 -6.38 14.30 3.60
N SER A 43 -6.15 13.65 2.46
CA SER A 43 -7.22 13.09 1.62
C SER A 43 -6.96 11.65 1.19
N GLY A 44 -8.01 10.97 0.72
CA GLY A 44 -8.03 9.67 0.04
C GLY A 44 -6.90 9.48 -1.01
N MET A 45 -6.55 8.24 -1.34
CA MET A 45 -5.52 8.00 -2.38
C MET A 45 -5.93 8.57 -3.75
N GLY A 46 -7.20 8.43 -4.14
CA GLY A 46 -7.71 8.97 -5.41
C GLY A 46 -7.56 10.50 -5.53
N PRO A 47 -8.08 11.30 -4.58
CA PRO A 47 -7.85 12.75 -4.55
C PRO A 47 -6.37 13.13 -4.49
N ALA A 48 -5.54 12.44 -3.70
CA ALA A 48 -4.11 12.70 -3.63
C ALA A 48 -3.39 12.43 -4.98
N LEU A 49 -3.76 11.37 -5.68
CA LEU A 49 -3.26 11.09 -7.04
C LEU A 49 -3.68 12.17 -8.05
N ASN A 50 -4.91 12.67 -7.97
CA ASN A 50 -5.34 13.80 -8.80
C ASN A 50 -4.50 15.06 -8.51
N THR A 51 -4.20 15.35 -7.24
CA THR A 51 -3.30 16.45 -6.87
C THR A 51 -1.90 16.24 -7.43
N ALA A 52 -1.33 15.03 -7.30
CA ALA A 52 -0.02 14.72 -7.86
C ALA A 52 0.00 14.88 -9.38
N SER A 53 -1.03 14.40 -10.07
CA SER A 53 -1.18 14.56 -11.52
C SER A 53 -1.29 16.03 -11.92
N GLY A 54 -2.10 16.84 -11.21
CA GLY A 54 -2.27 18.26 -11.53
C GLY A 54 -1.04 19.11 -11.23
N MET A 55 -0.18 18.68 -10.31
CA MET A 55 1.07 19.37 -9.94
C MET A 55 2.30 18.84 -10.69
N ASN A 56 2.16 17.79 -11.51
CA ASN A 56 3.28 17.01 -12.04
C ASN A 56 4.29 16.62 -10.95
N GLY A 57 3.76 16.17 -9.82
CA GLY A 57 4.51 15.78 -8.63
C GLY A 57 4.68 14.28 -8.47
N TYR A 58 5.50 13.89 -7.50
CA TYR A 58 5.71 12.51 -7.07
C TYR A 58 4.73 12.13 -5.97
N ILE A 59 4.34 10.87 -5.89
CA ILE A 59 3.48 10.35 -4.83
C ILE A 59 3.75 8.86 -4.61
N LEU A 60 3.71 8.42 -3.35
CA LEU A 60 3.67 7.00 -3.03
C LEU A 60 2.23 6.49 -3.13
N SER A 61 2.00 5.47 -3.96
CA SER A 61 0.69 4.85 -4.13
C SER A 61 0.78 3.32 -4.06
N ASP A 62 -0.31 2.68 -3.63
CA ASP A 62 -0.43 1.24 -3.73
C ASP A 62 -0.82 0.83 -5.18
N ARG A 63 -0.40 -0.37 -5.58
CA ARG A 63 -0.59 -0.83 -6.96
C ARG A 63 -2.06 -0.97 -7.34
N ALA A 64 -2.92 -1.38 -6.41
CA ALA A 64 -4.34 -1.60 -6.69
C ALA A 64 -5.02 -0.29 -7.09
N THR A 65 -4.74 0.78 -6.33
CA THR A 65 -5.25 2.11 -6.64
C THR A 65 -4.64 2.63 -7.94
N TRP A 66 -3.33 2.47 -8.16
CA TRP A 66 -2.69 2.89 -9.42
C TRP A 66 -3.33 2.24 -10.66
N LEU A 67 -3.59 0.92 -10.62
CA LEU A 67 -4.15 0.18 -11.76
C LEU A 67 -5.58 0.60 -12.11
N THR A 68 -6.37 1.01 -11.11
CA THR A 68 -7.74 1.48 -11.31
C THR A 68 -7.83 2.98 -11.60
N PHE A 69 -6.83 3.76 -11.19
CA PHE A 69 -6.77 5.20 -11.42
C PHE A 69 -6.58 5.55 -12.90
N LYS A 70 -7.57 6.25 -13.47
CA LYS A 70 -7.62 6.60 -14.88
C LYS A 70 -7.03 7.98 -15.19
N ASN A 71 -7.12 8.92 -14.25
CA ASN A 71 -6.69 10.31 -14.47
C ASN A 71 -5.19 10.51 -14.21
N ARG A 72 -4.33 9.75 -14.91
CA ARG A 72 -2.89 9.71 -14.63
C ARG A 72 -2.14 10.96 -15.07
N GLY A 73 -2.65 11.70 -16.07
CA GLY A 73 -1.87 12.75 -16.72
C GLY A 73 -0.49 12.20 -17.14
N ASP A 74 0.57 12.91 -16.78
CA ASP A 74 1.96 12.51 -17.06
C ASP A 74 2.57 11.60 -15.97
N LEU A 75 1.80 11.20 -14.96
CA LEU A 75 2.30 10.29 -13.94
C LEU A 75 2.66 8.94 -14.57
N ALA A 76 3.82 8.43 -14.18
CA ALA A 76 4.30 7.10 -14.53
C ALA A 76 4.86 6.40 -13.29
N ILE A 77 4.93 5.07 -13.32
CA ILE A 77 5.65 4.32 -12.29
C ILE A 77 7.15 4.56 -12.51
N LEU A 78 7.78 5.24 -11.56
CA LEU A 78 9.23 5.48 -11.59
C LEU A 78 10.00 4.48 -10.71
N VAL A 79 9.39 4.01 -9.63
CA VAL A 79 9.99 3.04 -8.70
C VAL A 79 8.94 2.00 -8.32
N GLN A 80 9.30 0.72 -8.41
CA GLN A 80 8.47 -0.42 -8.01
C GLN A 80 9.34 -1.62 -7.65
N SER A 81 8.76 -2.61 -6.99
CA SER A 81 9.39 -3.91 -6.68
C SER A 81 10.58 -3.88 -5.71
N ASP A 82 10.97 -2.72 -5.18
CA ASP A 82 11.91 -2.64 -4.06
C ASP A 82 11.32 -3.39 -2.85
N PRO A 83 12.07 -4.31 -2.20
CA PRO A 83 11.59 -5.04 -1.02
C PRO A 83 11.08 -4.15 0.11
N LYS A 84 11.60 -2.93 0.24
CA LYS A 84 11.12 -1.95 1.23
C LYS A 84 9.68 -1.50 0.94
N LEU A 85 9.23 -1.57 -0.31
CA LEU A 85 7.87 -1.23 -0.74
C LEU A 85 6.86 -2.37 -0.54
N PHE A 86 7.30 -3.54 -0.04
CA PHE A 86 6.41 -4.66 0.18
C PHE A 86 5.42 -4.37 1.32
N ASN A 87 4.14 -4.37 0.99
CA ASN A 87 3.05 -4.26 1.95
C ASN A 87 2.61 -5.67 2.36
N GLN A 88 3.26 -6.23 3.40
CA GLN A 88 2.97 -7.58 3.88
C GLN A 88 1.59 -7.67 4.53
N TYR A 89 0.79 -8.64 4.09
CA TYR A 89 -0.46 -9.03 4.75
C TYR A 89 -0.23 -10.21 5.68
N GLY A 90 -0.92 -10.20 6.81
CA GLY A 90 -0.95 -11.30 7.78
C GLY A 90 -2.39 -11.68 8.12
N VAL A 91 -2.62 -12.96 8.36
CA VAL A 91 -3.89 -13.50 8.87
C VAL A 91 -3.66 -13.98 10.30
N MET A 92 -4.58 -13.64 11.20
CA MET A 92 -4.49 -14.03 12.62
C MET A 92 -5.84 -14.54 13.10
N LEU A 93 -5.85 -15.74 13.69
CA LEU A 93 -7.04 -16.29 14.33
C LEU A 93 -7.26 -15.63 15.69
N VAL A 94 -8.46 -15.10 15.91
CA VAL A 94 -8.84 -14.51 17.19
C VAL A 94 -8.84 -15.59 18.28
N SER A 95 -8.24 -15.28 19.43
CA SER A 95 -8.08 -16.23 20.53
C SER A 95 -9.41 -16.62 21.16
N SER A 96 -9.76 -17.91 21.10
CA SER A 96 -10.95 -18.46 21.74
C SER A 96 -10.88 -18.44 23.27
N ALA A 97 -9.68 -18.39 23.85
CA ALA A 97 -9.49 -18.25 25.29
C ALA A 97 -9.95 -16.87 25.80
N LYS A 98 -9.80 -15.82 24.97
CA LYS A 98 -10.26 -14.45 25.27
C LYS A 98 -11.68 -14.18 24.75
N HIS A 99 -12.06 -14.85 23.67
CA HIS A 99 -13.36 -14.66 22.99
C HIS A 99 -14.03 -16.02 22.79
N PRO A 100 -14.77 -16.54 23.79
CA PRO A 100 -15.32 -17.90 23.73
C PRO A 100 -16.29 -18.15 22.57
N ASN A 101 -16.97 -17.11 22.10
CA ASN A 101 -17.95 -17.19 21.01
C ASN A 101 -17.32 -17.07 19.61
N VAL A 102 -15.99 -17.00 19.51
CA VAL A 102 -15.32 -16.95 18.21
C VAL A 102 -15.56 -18.25 17.44
N LYS A 103 -15.82 -18.11 16.15
CA LYS A 103 -15.91 -19.23 15.18
C LYS A 103 -14.52 -19.79 14.88
N LYS A 104 -13.93 -20.46 15.89
CA LYS A 104 -12.53 -20.92 15.84
C LYS A 104 -12.29 -21.87 14.68
N ALA A 105 -13.19 -22.82 14.46
CA ALA A 105 -13.02 -23.85 13.44
C ALA A 105 -13.03 -23.23 12.04
N GLU A 106 -13.96 -22.33 11.76
CA GLU A 106 -14.10 -21.64 10.48
C GLU A 106 -12.96 -20.65 10.25
N GLY A 107 -12.54 -19.94 11.30
CA GLY A 107 -11.38 -19.07 11.23
C GLY A 107 -10.09 -19.83 10.94
N GLN A 108 -9.90 -21.01 11.56
CA GLN A 108 -8.76 -21.87 11.26
C GLN A 108 -8.84 -22.43 9.84
N ALA A 109 -10.02 -22.87 9.38
CA ALA A 109 -10.21 -23.34 8.01
C ALA A 109 -9.82 -22.27 6.98
N PHE A 110 -10.12 -20.99 7.24
CA PHE A 110 -9.67 -19.89 6.39
C PHE A 110 -8.15 -19.69 6.43
N VAL A 111 -7.53 -19.75 7.61
CA VAL A 111 -6.06 -19.67 7.76
C VAL A 111 -5.37 -20.81 7.00
N ASP A 112 -5.88 -22.03 7.13
CA ASP A 112 -5.34 -23.21 6.46
C ASP A 112 -5.49 -23.07 4.94
N TRP A 113 -6.67 -22.66 4.45
CA TRP A 113 -6.89 -22.45 3.02
C TRP A 113 -6.01 -21.33 2.46
N ILE A 114 -5.98 -20.15 3.09
CA ILE A 114 -5.26 -18.99 2.55
C ILE A 114 -3.74 -19.22 2.52
N THR A 115 -3.21 -20.08 3.40
CA THR A 115 -1.78 -20.47 3.42
C THR A 115 -1.47 -21.74 2.62
N SER A 116 -2.49 -22.48 2.19
CA SER A 116 -2.34 -23.66 1.33
C SER A 116 -1.85 -23.31 -0.07
N LYS A 117 -1.41 -24.32 -0.83
CA LYS A 117 -1.07 -24.15 -2.25
C LYS A 117 -2.24 -23.55 -3.05
N GLU A 118 -3.46 -24.02 -2.81
CA GLU A 118 -4.65 -23.55 -3.54
C GLU A 118 -4.95 -22.07 -3.25
N GLY A 119 -4.92 -21.66 -1.98
CA GLY A 119 -5.15 -20.27 -1.60
C GLY A 119 -4.05 -19.34 -2.14
N GLN A 120 -2.78 -19.77 -2.05
CA GLN A 120 -1.67 -19.01 -2.61
C GLN A 120 -1.76 -18.93 -4.15
N ASP A 121 -2.06 -20.02 -4.86
CA ASP A 121 -2.27 -19.98 -6.32
C ASP A 121 -3.45 -19.07 -6.70
N THR A 122 -4.54 -19.09 -5.92
CA THR A 122 -5.69 -18.19 -6.08
C THR A 122 -5.28 -16.73 -5.97
N ILE A 123 -4.50 -16.37 -4.94
CA ILE A 123 -3.96 -15.01 -4.76
C ILE A 123 -3.06 -14.62 -5.95
N ALA A 124 -2.16 -15.51 -6.39
CA ALA A 124 -1.26 -15.25 -7.52
C ALA A 124 -2.01 -15.05 -8.85
N SER A 125 -3.16 -15.71 -9.01
CA SER A 125 -3.97 -15.60 -10.22
C SER A 125 -4.81 -14.31 -10.30
N TYR A 126 -4.95 -13.57 -9.19
CA TYR A 126 -5.77 -12.37 -9.15
C TYR A 126 -5.13 -11.22 -9.93
N LYS A 127 -5.87 -10.70 -10.91
CA LYS A 127 -5.41 -9.68 -11.86
C LYS A 127 -6.35 -8.50 -11.95
N VAL A 128 -5.77 -7.32 -12.16
CA VAL A 128 -6.50 -6.08 -12.49
C VAL A 128 -5.88 -5.51 -13.75
N GLY A 129 -6.68 -5.31 -14.81
CA GLY A 129 -6.16 -4.83 -16.09
C GLY A 129 -5.15 -5.78 -16.75
N GLY A 130 -5.20 -7.08 -16.44
CA GLY A 130 -4.26 -8.09 -16.94
C GLY A 130 -2.96 -8.23 -16.11
N GLU A 131 -2.70 -7.32 -15.17
CA GLU A 131 -1.53 -7.36 -14.29
C GLU A 131 -1.83 -8.13 -13.01
N GLN A 132 -0.91 -9.01 -12.60
CA GLN A 132 -0.95 -9.67 -11.29
C GLN A 132 -0.81 -8.63 -10.19
N LEU A 133 -1.74 -8.61 -9.24
CA LEU A 133 -1.77 -7.60 -8.20
C LEU A 133 -1.06 -8.03 -6.91
N PHE A 134 -1.20 -9.30 -6.52
CA PHE A 134 -0.66 -9.82 -5.26
C PHE A 134 0.38 -10.93 -5.50
N PHE A 135 1.41 -10.93 -4.67
CA PHE A 135 2.52 -11.88 -4.73
C PHE A 135 2.55 -12.70 -3.43
N PRO A 136 1.92 -13.89 -3.43
CA PRO A 136 1.79 -14.74 -2.25
C PRO A 136 3.16 -15.25 -1.75
N ASN A 137 3.35 -15.31 -0.44
CA ASN A 137 4.63 -15.68 0.19
C ASN A 137 4.49 -16.47 1.50
N ALA A 138 3.38 -17.17 1.70
CA ALA A 138 3.20 -18.01 2.87
C ALA A 138 4.31 -19.08 2.93
N LYS A 139 4.99 -19.17 4.07
CA LYS A 139 5.94 -20.24 4.35
C LYS A 139 5.17 -21.45 4.87
N LYS A 140 5.52 -22.64 4.39
CA LYS A 140 5.09 -23.89 5.00
C LYS A 140 5.82 -24.12 6.32
#